data_AF-A0A2M9QBG0-F1
#
_entry.id   AF-A0A2M9QBG0-F1
#
_cell.length_a   1.000
_cell.length_b   1.000
_cell.length_c   1.000
_cell.angle_alpha   90.00
_cell.angle_beta   90.00
_cell.angle_gamma   90.00
#
_symmetry.space_group_name_H-M   'P 1'
#
loop_
_entity.id
_entity.type
_entity.pdbx_description
1 polymer ?
#
loop_
_entity_poly.entity_id
_entity_poly.type
_entity_poly.pdbx_seq_one_letter_code
_entity_poly.pdbx_strand_id
1 'polypeptide(L)'
;NDIAADVAAKFGDDTVGVIFPILSRNRFANCLRGIAKGVKKVVLMLSYPSDEVGNHLVDIDELDVKGINPWTDTLTEVEFREHFGYKKHTFTGVDYIEYYKELIEAEGASCEVIFSNNPKTILDFTKSVLTCDIHTRLRTKRILMANGAEKVYSLDNILSESNNGSGFNAEYGLLGSNKATEDSVKLFPHTCQPIVDGIQAKIKEATGKTVEVMVYGDGAFKDPVGKIWELADPVVSPAYTAGLDGTPNEVKLKYLADNDFANLRGEELKAAISEYIQNKDEDLT
;
A
#
# COMPACT_ATOMS: atom_id res chain seq x y z
N ASN A 1 -9.43 8.43 17.03
CA ASN A 1 -10.60 9.32 17.11
C ASN A 1 -10.79 10.11 15.82
N ASP A 2 -9.75 10.76 15.30
CA ASP A 2 -9.86 11.58 14.08
C ASP A 2 -10.33 10.76 12.87
N ILE A 3 -9.78 9.55 12.69
CA ILE A 3 -10.23 8.58 11.68
C ILE A 3 -11.72 8.28 11.85
N ALA A 4 -12.18 8.03 13.08
CA ALA A 4 -13.56 7.68 13.36
C ALA A 4 -14.53 8.81 13.04
N ALA A 5 -14.18 10.04 13.42
CA ALA A 5 -14.98 11.21 13.13
C ALA A 5 -15.07 11.47 11.62
N ASP A 6 -13.98 11.26 10.88
CA ASP A 6 -13.98 11.42 9.43
C ASP A 6 -14.78 10.32 8.72
N VAL A 7 -14.63 9.06 9.15
CA VAL A 7 -15.43 7.93 8.67
C VAL A 7 -16.92 8.14 8.96
N ALA A 8 -17.28 8.59 10.16
CA ALA A 8 -18.65 8.90 10.52
C ALA A 8 -19.25 10.04 9.66
N ALA A 9 -18.47 11.08 9.36
CA ALA A 9 -18.91 12.16 8.49
C ALA A 9 -19.17 11.69 7.05
N LYS A 10 -18.35 10.76 6.54
CA LYS A 10 -18.44 10.24 5.18
C LYS A 10 -19.55 9.20 5.01
N PHE A 11 -19.71 8.29 5.97
CA PHE A 11 -20.62 7.15 5.84
C PHE A 11 -21.92 7.31 6.63
N GLY A 12 -21.94 8.09 7.71
CA GLY A 12 -23.10 8.23 8.58
C GLY A 12 -23.44 6.92 9.29
N ASP A 13 -24.72 6.54 9.26
CA ASP A 13 -25.24 5.35 9.94
C ASP A 13 -25.28 4.09 9.05
N ASP A 14 -24.70 4.16 7.85
CA ASP A 14 -24.71 3.05 6.90
C ASP A 14 -23.95 1.83 7.44
N THR A 15 -24.34 0.64 6.98
CA THR A 15 -23.44 -0.52 7.03
C THR A 15 -22.29 -0.28 6.07
N VAL A 16 -21.05 -0.39 6.53
CA VAL A 16 -19.87 -0.10 5.69
C VAL A 16 -19.16 -1.39 5.29
N GLY A 17 -18.99 -1.58 3.99
CA GLY A 17 -18.18 -2.65 3.44
C GLY A 17 -16.71 -2.24 3.49
N VAL A 18 -15.91 -2.91 4.31
CA VAL A 18 -14.45 -2.69 4.37
C VAL A 18 -13.79 -3.81 3.60
N ILE A 19 -13.21 -3.48 2.44
CA ILE A 19 -12.80 -4.50 1.48
C ILE A 19 -11.31 -4.45 1.16
N PHE A 20 -10.74 -5.62 0.93
CA PHE A 20 -9.36 -5.83 0.48
C PHE A 20 -8.29 -5.15 1.35
N PRO A 21 -8.39 -5.18 2.70
CA PRO A 21 -7.30 -4.70 3.51
C PRO A 21 -6.09 -5.61 3.37
N ILE A 22 -4.91 -5.03 3.53
CA ILE A 22 -3.70 -5.80 3.76
C ILE A 22 -3.72 -6.43 5.16
N LEU A 23 -3.20 -7.64 5.27
CA LEU A 23 -3.14 -8.42 6.51
C LEU A 23 -1.92 -8.02 7.33
N SER A 24 -2.02 -6.86 7.97
CA SER A 24 -0.94 -6.28 8.76
C SER A 24 -1.44 -5.66 10.06
N ARG A 25 -0.83 -6.07 11.17
CA ARG A 25 -1.02 -5.41 12.47
C ARG A 25 -0.49 -3.97 12.46
N ASN A 26 0.66 -3.74 11.84
CA ASN A 26 1.31 -2.43 11.88
C ASN A 26 0.67 -1.43 10.91
N ARG A 27 0.22 -1.90 9.76
CA ARG A 27 -0.28 -0.99 8.72
C ARG A 27 -1.79 -0.78 8.76
N PHE A 28 -2.56 -1.78 9.20
CA PHE A 28 -4.02 -1.70 9.09
C PHE A 28 -4.77 -1.71 10.43
N ALA A 29 -4.23 -2.32 11.51
CA ALA A 29 -5.01 -2.48 12.75
C ALA A 29 -5.51 -1.16 13.35
N ASN A 30 -4.63 -0.15 13.48
CA ASN A 30 -5.04 1.14 14.04
C ASN A 30 -6.01 1.91 13.11
N CYS A 31 -5.83 1.77 11.80
CA CYS A 31 -6.77 2.30 10.82
C CYS A 31 -8.14 1.63 11.00
N LEU A 32 -8.17 0.30 11.09
CA LEU A 32 -9.39 -0.47 11.29
C LEU A 32 -10.10 -0.12 12.60
N ARG A 33 -9.36 0.13 13.69
CA ARG A 33 -9.95 0.61 14.96
C ARG A 33 -10.68 1.93 14.76
N GLY A 34 -10.01 2.87 14.09
CA GLY A 34 -10.58 4.16 13.75
C GLY A 34 -11.83 4.02 12.87
N ILE A 35 -11.78 3.16 11.86
CA ILE A 35 -12.90 2.89 10.95
C ILE A 35 -14.08 2.29 11.72
N ALA A 36 -13.84 1.22 12.49
CA ALA A 36 -14.86 0.51 13.27
C ALA A 36 -15.54 1.46 14.26
N LYS A 37 -14.78 2.30 14.96
CA LYS A 37 -15.32 3.29 15.91
C LYS A 37 -16.22 4.35 15.24
N GLY A 38 -16.05 4.57 13.94
CA GLY A 38 -16.83 5.56 13.17
C GLY A 38 -18.15 5.02 12.60
N VAL A 39 -18.45 3.73 12.75
CA VAL A 39 -19.61 3.07 12.11
C VAL A 39 -20.32 2.11 13.05
N LYS A 40 -21.52 1.67 12.70
CA LYS A 40 -22.31 0.71 13.51
C LYS A 40 -22.12 -0.75 13.09
N LYS A 41 -21.92 -1.00 11.79
CA LYS A 41 -21.72 -2.34 11.22
C LYS A 41 -20.64 -2.28 10.13
N VAL A 42 -19.71 -3.22 10.21
CA VAL A 42 -18.71 -3.50 9.19
C VAL A 42 -19.01 -4.85 8.54
N VAL A 43 -19.03 -4.88 7.21
CA VAL A 43 -18.90 -6.13 6.45
C VAL A 43 -17.48 -6.19 5.95
N LEU A 44 -16.65 -7.03 6.57
CA LEU A 44 -15.24 -7.18 6.26
C LEU A 44 -15.07 -8.21 5.15
N MET A 45 -14.69 -7.77 3.95
CA MET A 45 -14.42 -8.65 2.82
C MET A 45 -12.92 -8.81 2.59
N LEU A 46 -12.42 -10.01 2.84
CA LEU A 46 -11.01 -10.36 2.67
C LEU A 46 -10.77 -11.04 1.32
N SER A 47 -9.69 -10.66 0.66
CA SER A 47 -9.17 -11.40 -0.49
C SER A 47 -8.58 -12.73 -0.04
N TYR A 48 -8.63 -13.75 -0.90
CA TYR A 48 -8.04 -15.07 -0.63
C TYR A 48 -7.49 -15.69 -1.93
N PRO A 49 -6.40 -16.49 -1.90
CA PRO A 49 -5.72 -17.03 -0.72
C PRO A 49 -4.90 -16.00 0.07
N SER A 50 -4.59 -14.84 -0.52
CA SER A 50 -3.78 -13.78 0.07
C SER A 50 -4.32 -12.37 -0.21
N ASP A 51 -3.81 -11.39 0.52
CA ASP A 51 -4.01 -9.98 0.20
C ASP A 51 -3.20 -9.54 -1.05
N GLU A 52 -3.37 -8.29 -1.47
CA GLU A 52 -2.69 -7.74 -2.65
C GLU A 52 -1.15 -7.65 -2.54
N VAL A 53 -0.59 -7.75 -1.33
CA VAL A 53 0.86 -7.73 -1.08
C VAL A 53 1.44 -9.12 -0.79
N GLY A 54 0.61 -10.16 -0.85
CA GLY A 54 1.03 -11.55 -0.72
C GLY A 54 1.04 -12.09 0.71
N ASN A 55 0.41 -11.44 1.68
CA ASN A 55 0.18 -12.10 2.98
C ASN A 55 -0.94 -13.12 2.82
N HIS A 56 -0.63 -14.38 3.12
CA HIS A 56 -1.55 -15.49 2.97
C HIS A 56 -2.49 -15.64 4.17
N LEU A 57 -3.78 -15.86 3.89
CA LEU A 57 -4.72 -16.47 4.83
C LEU A 57 -4.59 -17.99 4.80
N VAL A 58 -4.44 -18.55 3.59
CA VAL A 58 -4.34 -19.98 3.32
C VAL A 58 -3.32 -20.23 2.21
N ASP A 59 -2.82 -21.45 2.15
CA ASP A 59 -2.00 -21.89 1.01
C ASP A 59 -2.87 -21.99 -0.25
N ILE A 60 -2.30 -21.64 -1.40
CA ILE A 60 -2.98 -21.79 -2.68
C ILE A 60 -3.22 -23.26 -3.03
N ASP A 61 -2.30 -24.15 -2.64
CA ASP A 61 -2.45 -25.59 -2.86
C ASP A 61 -3.64 -26.16 -2.07
N GLU A 62 -3.98 -25.57 -0.92
CA GLU A 62 -5.18 -25.95 -0.17
C GLU A 62 -6.46 -25.61 -0.90
N LEU A 63 -6.46 -24.57 -1.76
CA LEU A 63 -7.61 -24.25 -2.61
C LEU A 63 -7.82 -25.34 -3.66
N ASP A 64 -6.73 -25.75 -4.33
CA ASP A 64 -6.75 -26.76 -5.38
C ASP A 64 -7.23 -28.11 -4.85
N VAL A 65 -6.71 -28.55 -3.70
CA VAL A 65 -7.11 -29.80 -3.05
C VAL A 65 -8.59 -29.80 -2.68
N LYS A 66 -9.16 -28.65 -2.31
CA LYS A 66 -10.56 -28.51 -1.91
C LYS A 66 -11.49 -28.13 -3.06
N GLY A 67 -10.95 -27.91 -4.26
CA GLY A 67 -11.70 -27.52 -5.44
C GLY A 67 -12.33 -26.12 -5.34
N ILE A 68 -11.75 -25.22 -4.56
CA ILE A 68 -12.25 -23.85 -4.35
C ILE A 68 -11.58 -22.91 -5.34
N ASN A 69 -12.37 -22.19 -6.13
CA ASN A 69 -11.87 -21.22 -7.09
C ASN A 69 -11.93 -19.79 -6.52
N PRO A 70 -10.78 -19.18 -6.15
CA PRO A 70 -10.77 -17.86 -5.52
C PRO A 70 -11.22 -16.72 -6.44
N TRP A 71 -11.35 -16.96 -7.75
CA TRP A 71 -11.76 -15.95 -8.73
C TRP A 71 -13.27 -15.86 -8.92
N THR A 72 -14.00 -16.91 -8.57
CA THR A 72 -15.46 -17.00 -8.75
C THR A 72 -16.20 -17.22 -7.47
N ASP A 73 -15.61 -17.98 -6.55
CA ASP A 73 -16.30 -18.42 -5.36
C ASP A 73 -16.29 -17.30 -4.32
N THR A 74 -17.29 -17.33 -3.47
CA THR A 74 -17.46 -16.43 -2.34
C THR A 74 -17.75 -17.27 -1.13
N LEU A 75 -17.03 -17.05 -0.04
CA LEU A 75 -17.19 -17.84 1.17
C LEU A 75 -17.65 -16.93 2.30
N THR A 76 -18.54 -17.45 3.13
CA THR A 76 -18.80 -16.92 4.47
C THR A 76 -17.66 -17.31 5.41
N GLU A 77 -17.57 -16.67 6.57
CA GLU A 77 -16.65 -17.10 7.63
C GLU A 77 -16.81 -18.58 8.00
N VAL A 78 -18.05 -19.07 8.13
CA VAL A 78 -18.31 -20.46 8.50
C VAL A 78 -17.75 -21.41 7.44
N GLU A 79 -18.08 -21.19 6.17
CA GLU A 79 -17.58 -22.02 5.05
C GLU A 79 -16.05 -21.97 4.96
N PHE A 80 -15.45 -20.78 5.11
CA PHE A 80 -14.00 -20.63 5.12
C PHE A 80 -13.38 -21.45 6.26
N ARG A 81 -13.93 -21.38 7.48
CA ARG A 81 -13.43 -22.13 8.64
C ARG A 81 -13.67 -23.64 8.49
N GLU A 82 -14.77 -24.08 7.89
CA GLU A 82 -15.02 -25.49 7.60
C GLU A 82 -14.00 -26.05 6.61
N HIS A 83 -13.67 -25.28 5.57
CA HIS A 83 -12.68 -25.68 4.60
C HIS A 83 -11.27 -25.63 5.17
N PHE A 84 -10.85 -24.54 5.80
CA PHE A 84 -9.44 -24.25 6.11
C PHE A 84 -9.07 -24.29 7.60
N GLY A 85 -10.07 -24.28 8.49
CA GLY A 85 -9.87 -24.18 9.93
C GLY A 85 -9.33 -22.81 10.37
N TYR A 86 -8.60 -22.81 11.48
CA TYR A 86 -7.99 -21.62 12.07
C TYR A 86 -6.51 -21.54 11.71
N LYS A 87 -6.20 -20.75 10.68
CA LYS A 87 -4.85 -20.56 10.17
C LYS A 87 -4.22 -19.32 10.81
N LYS A 88 -3.06 -19.52 11.42
CA LYS A 88 -2.24 -18.44 11.96
C LYS A 88 -1.15 -18.12 10.97
N HIS A 89 -0.90 -16.83 10.76
CA HIS A 89 0.19 -16.36 9.93
C HIS A 89 1.54 -16.86 10.47
N THR A 90 2.36 -17.45 9.59
CA THR A 90 3.57 -18.21 9.96
C THR A 90 4.54 -17.45 10.85
N PHE A 91 4.72 -16.15 10.61
CA PHE A 91 5.71 -15.35 11.35
C PHE A 91 5.14 -14.63 12.57
N THR A 92 3.86 -14.26 12.55
CA THR A 92 3.25 -13.44 13.61
C THR A 92 2.44 -14.27 14.58
N GLY A 93 2.04 -15.49 14.21
CA GLY A 93 1.14 -16.34 14.98
C GLY A 93 -0.30 -15.82 15.05
N VAL A 94 -0.64 -14.81 14.23
CA VAL A 94 -1.93 -14.13 14.25
C VAL A 94 -2.88 -14.80 13.27
N ASP A 95 -4.08 -15.15 13.73
CA ASP A 95 -5.21 -15.43 12.85
C ASP A 95 -5.84 -14.07 12.48
N TYR A 96 -5.58 -13.59 11.27
CA TYR A 96 -6.00 -12.24 10.88
C TYR A 96 -7.51 -12.09 10.73
N ILE A 97 -8.23 -13.17 10.45
CA ILE A 97 -9.69 -13.18 10.37
C ILE A 97 -10.26 -12.89 11.76
N GLU A 98 -9.81 -13.65 12.76
CA GLU A 98 -10.25 -13.48 14.14
C GLU A 98 -9.79 -12.13 14.70
N TYR A 99 -8.52 -11.79 14.48
CA TYR A 99 -7.93 -10.55 14.97
C TYR A 99 -8.66 -9.30 14.48
N TYR A 100 -9.03 -9.24 13.20
CA TYR A 100 -9.77 -8.09 12.67
C TYR A 100 -11.22 -8.06 13.14
N LYS A 101 -11.87 -9.23 13.25
CA LYS A 101 -13.22 -9.33 13.78
C LYS A 101 -13.30 -8.86 15.23
N GLU A 102 -12.46 -9.40 16.12
CA GLU A 102 -12.37 -9.00 17.52
C GLU A 102 -12.06 -7.50 17.66
N LEU A 103 -11.17 -6.97 16.81
CA LEU A 103 -10.79 -5.57 16.82
C LEU A 103 -11.97 -4.66 16.45
N ILE A 104 -12.75 -5.01 15.43
CA ILE A 104 -13.95 -4.25 15.03
C ILE A 104 -14.99 -4.27 16.16
N GLU A 105 -15.26 -5.46 16.72
CA GLU A 105 -16.24 -5.65 17.79
C GLU A 105 -15.84 -4.93 19.09
N ALA A 106 -14.54 -4.92 19.42
CA ALA A 106 -14.02 -4.21 20.58
C ALA A 106 -14.21 -2.68 20.50
N GLU A 107 -14.28 -2.12 19.29
CA GLU A 107 -14.56 -0.69 19.08
C GLU A 107 -16.08 -0.37 18.99
N GLY A 108 -16.94 -1.39 19.17
CA GLY A 108 -18.39 -1.24 19.29
C GLY A 108 -19.17 -1.42 17.98
N ALA A 109 -18.51 -1.73 16.87
CA ALA A 109 -19.18 -2.05 15.61
C ALA A 109 -19.45 -3.56 15.50
N SER A 110 -20.61 -3.95 14.99
CA SER A 110 -20.84 -5.35 14.62
C SER A 110 -20.03 -5.73 13.38
N CYS A 111 -19.53 -6.97 13.32
CA CYS A 111 -18.70 -7.45 12.23
C CYS A 111 -19.31 -8.68 11.55
N GLU A 112 -19.34 -8.67 10.22
CA GLU A 112 -19.65 -9.82 9.38
C GLU A 112 -18.48 -10.05 8.42
N VAL A 113 -17.87 -11.23 8.43
CA VAL A 113 -16.71 -11.55 7.59
C VAL A 113 -17.11 -12.42 6.41
N ILE A 114 -16.69 -12.01 5.22
CA ILE A 114 -16.85 -12.73 3.95
C ILE A 114 -15.54 -12.74 3.16
N PHE A 115 -15.44 -13.63 2.18
CA PHE A 115 -14.25 -13.82 1.35
C PHE A 115 -14.63 -13.78 -0.12
N SER A 116 -13.96 -12.93 -0.90
CA SER A 116 -14.12 -12.84 -2.35
C SER A 116 -12.96 -12.05 -2.94
N ASN A 117 -12.53 -12.37 -4.16
CA ASN A 117 -11.64 -11.51 -4.94
C ASN A 117 -12.39 -10.59 -5.92
N ASN A 118 -13.71 -10.68 -5.97
CA ASN A 118 -14.56 -9.84 -6.81
C ASN A 118 -15.14 -8.70 -5.95
N PRO A 119 -14.77 -7.42 -6.20
CA PRO A 119 -15.26 -6.32 -5.37
C PRO A 119 -16.78 -6.16 -5.43
N LYS A 120 -17.44 -6.63 -6.49
CA LYS A 120 -18.91 -6.50 -6.61
C LYS A 120 -19.67 -7.29 -5.55
N THR A 121 -19.06 -8.35 -4.99
CA THR A 121 -19.69 -9.19 -3.96
C THR A 121 -20.13 -8.38 -2.75
N ILE A 122 -19.40 -7.32 -2.37
CA ILE A 122 -19.78 -6.49 -1.23
C ILE A 122 -21.12 -5.75 -1.44
N LEU A 123 -21.53 -5.56 -2.69
CA LEU A 123 -22.74 -4.80 -3.03
C LEU A 123 -24.03 -5.55 -2.71
N ASP A 124 -23.94 -6.87 -2.49
CA ASP A 124 -25.05 -7.66 -1.97
C ASP A 124 -25.35 -7.34 -0.50
N PHE A 125 -24.40 -6.70 0.20
CA PHE A 125 -24.48 -6.38 1.63
C PHE A 125 -24.62 -4.87 1.88
N THR A 126 -23.99 -4.02 1.06
CA THR A 126 -24.05 -2.57 1.21
C THR A 126 -23.60 -1.81 -0.04
N LYS A 127 -24.13 -0.60 -0.21
CA LYS A 127 -23.70 0.36 -1.25
C LYS A 127 -22.65 1.37 -0.75
N SER A 128 -22.27 1.27 0.53
CA SER A 128 -21.32 2.16 1.19
C SER A 128 -20.05 1.39 1.48
N VAL A 129 -18.99 1.70 0.74
CA VAL A 129 -17.78 0.87 0.66
C VAL A 129 -16.53 1.70 0.91
N LEU A 130 -15.67 1.21 1.81
CA LEU A 130 -14.30 1.65 1.99
C LEU A 130 -13.35 0.61 1.39
N THR A 131 -12.67 0.98 0.31
CA THR A 131 -11.70 0.12 -0.37
C THR A 131 -10.30 0.34 0.20
N CYS A 132 -9.70 -0.72 0.72
CA CYS A 132 -8.43 -0.68 1.46
C CYS A 132 -7.25 -1.26 0.70
N ASP A 133 -7.46 -1.67 -0.55
CA ASP A 133 -6.39 -2.02 -1.47
C ASP A 133 -5.53 -0.78 -1.75
N ILE A 134 -4.23 -0.99 -1.95
CA ILE A 134 -3.27 0.08 -2.21
C ILE A 134 -3.17 0.27 -3.71
N HIS A 135 -2.84 -0.77 -4.46
CA HIS A 135 -2.44 -0.65 -5.86
C HIS A 135 -3.63 -0.63 -6.81
N THR A 136 -4.69 -1.39 -6.48
CA THR A 136 -5.86 -1.54 -7.34
C THR A 136 -6.99 -0.57 -7.01
N ARG A 137 -6.83 0.31 -6.01
CA ARG A 137 -7.92 1.11 -5.43
C ARG A 137 -8.74 1.90 -6.44
N LEU A 138 -8.10 2.50 -7.44
CA LEU A 138 -8.76 3.26 -8.48
C LEU A 138 -9.61 2.34 -9.39
N ARG A 139 -9.10 1.15 -9.72
CA ARG A 139 -9.85 0.13 -10.46
C ARG A 139 -11.02 -0.38 -9.63
N THR A 140 -10.80 -0.66 -8.35
CA THR A 140 -11.83 -1.17 -7.44
C THR A 140 -12.96 -0.16 -7.28
N LYS A 141 -12.63 1.11 -6.99
CA LYS A 141 -13.59 2.23 -6.96
C LYS A 141 -14.44 2.31 -8.23
N ARG A 142 -13.79 2.29 -9.40
CA ARG A 142 -14.47 2.35 -10.70
C ARG A 142 -15.45 1.19 -10.89
N ILE A 143 -15.06 -0.02 -10.51
CA ILE A 143 -15.94 -1.19 -10.61
C ILE A 143 -17.14 -1.04 -9.68
N LEU A 144 -16.93 -0.66 -8.41
CA LEU A 144 -18.01 -0.49 -7.45
C LEU A 144 -19.02 0.57 -7.90
N MET A 145 -18.55 1.75 -8.29
CA MET A 145 -19.41 2.84 -8.76
C MET A 145 -20.20 2.44 -10.01
N ALA A 146 -19.57 1.75 -10.96
CA ALA A 146 -20.25 1.28 -12.18
C ALA A 146 -21.30 0.19 -11.92
N ASN A 147 -21.32 -0.42 -10.73
CA ASN A 147 -22.24 -1.50 -10.36
C ASN A 147 -23.21 -1.08 -9.22
N GLY A 148 -23.37 0.23 -8.98
CA GLY A 148 -24.42 0.76 -8.11
C GLY A 148 -24.02 1.05 -6.67
N ALA A 149 -22.73 1.10 -6.36
CA ALA A 149 -22.27 1.67 -5.10
C ALA A 149 -22.56 3.19 -5.03
N GLU A 150 -22.96 3.68 -3.86
CA GLU A 150 -23.40 5.07 -3.65
C GLU A 150 -22.31 5.91 -2.95
N LYS A 151 -21.70 5.38 -1.89
CA LYS A 151 -20.60 6.02 -1.17
C LYS A 151 -19.35 5.16 -1.29
N VAL A 152 -18.38 5.58 -2.09
CA VAL A 152 -17.15 4.81 -2.30
C VAL A 152 -15.92 5.66 -1.97
N TYR A 153 -15.25 5.31 -0.88
CA TYR A 153 -14.02 5.94 -0.44
C TYR A 153 -12.88 4.92 -0.43
N SER A 154 -11.64 5.39 -0.47
CA SER A 154 -10.45 4.59 -0.17
C SER A 154 -9.66 5.22 0.97
N LEU A 155 -8.61 4.55 1.42
CA LEU A 155 -7.73 5.06 2.48
C LEU A 155 -7.18 6.47 2.18
N ASP A 156 -6.91 6.80 0.91
CA ASP A 156 -6.49 8.15 0.52
C ASP A 156 -7.53 9.24 0.72
N ASN A 157 -8.80 8.89 0.95
CA ASN A 157 -9.84 9.90 1.24
C ASN A 157 -10.04 10.10 2.74
N ILE A 158 -9.58 9.18 3.59
CA ILE A 158 -9.71 9.29 5.04
C ILE A 158 -8.53 10.11 5.58
N LEU A 159 -8.82 11.14 6.37
CA LEU A 159 -7.86 12.18 6.79
C LEU A 159 -7.16 12.86 5.59
N SER A 160 -7.91 13.11 4.53
CA SER A 160 -7.48 13.96 3.39
C SER A 160 -7.60 15.47 3.69
N GLU A 161 -8.31 15.83 4.77
CA GLU A 161 -8.41 17.17 5.30
C GLU A 161 -8.31 17.13 6.83
N SER A 162 -7.96 18.26 7.45
CA SER A 162 -7.86 18.33 8.90
C SER A 162 -9.25 18.22 9.52
N ASN A 163 -9.40 17.29 10.46
CA ASN A 163 -10.61 17.12 11.24
C ASN A 163 -10.38 17.70 12.65
N ASN A 164 -10.93 18.89 12.92
CA ASN A 164 -10.77 19.59 14.20
C ASN A 164 -9.30 19.79 14.63
N GLY A 165 -8.42 20.11 13.67
CA GLY A 165 -7.00 20.33 13.93
C GLY A 165 -6.16 19.04 13.94
N SER A 166 -6.72 17.91 13.52
CA SER A 166 -5.95 16.68 13.30
C SER A 166 -4.87 16.87 12.24
N GLY A 167 -3.84 16.02 12.29
CA GLY A 167 -2.98 15.80 11.14
C GLY A 167 -3.79 15.23 9.96
N PHE A 168 -3.36 15.55 8.73
CA PHE A 168 -3.97 15.08 7.50
C PHE A 168 -2.93 14.99 6.39
N ASN A 169 -3.25 14.28 5.30
CA ASN A 169 -2.47 14.30 4.07
C ASN A 169 -3.44 14.42 2.89
N ALA A 170 -3.39 15.54 2.16
CA ALA A 170 -4.35 15.84 1.10
C ALA A 170 -4.31 14.86 -0.09
N GLU A 171 -3.15 14.25 -0.35
CA GLU A 171 -2.95 13.35 -1.49
C GLU A 171 -3.15 11.89 -1.09
N TYR A 172 -2.69 11.54 0.11
CA TYR A 172 -2.58 10.14 0.53
C TYR A 172 -3.45 9.79 1.72
N GLY A 173 -4.09 10.72 2.44
CA GLY A 173 -4.92 10.40 3.59
C GLY A 173 -4.26 9.39 4.54
N LEU A 174 -4.92 8.24 4.74
CA LEU A 174 -4.38 7.07 5.45
C LEU A 174 -3.54 6.11 4.60
N LEU A 175 -3.54 6.25 3.27
CA LEU A 175 -2.65 5.50 2.39
C LEU A 175 -1.18 5.83 2.72
N GLY A 176 -0.35 4.80 2.84
CA GLY A 176 1.04 4.96 3.28
C GLY A 176 1.21 5.30 4.77
N SER A 177 0.12 5.41 5.55
CA SER A 177 0.22 5.55 7.00
C SER A 177 0.72 4.27 7.65
N ASN A 178 1.23 4.39 8.88
CA ASN A 178 1.73 3.26 9.65
C ASN A 178 1.50 3.49 11.15
N LYS A 179 1.56 2.42 11.94
CA LYS A 179 1.49 2.51 13.40
C LYS A 179 2.58 3.43 13.96
N ALA A 180 2.17 4.37 14.80
CA ALA A 180 3.08 5.21 15.57
C ALA A 180 3.10 4.78 17.05
N THR A 181 1.92 4.61 17.65
CA THR A 181 1.72 4.02 18.98
C THR A 181 0.57 3.02 18.93
N GLU A 182 0.16 2.43 20.06
CA GLU A 182 -1.03 1.57 20.09
C GLU A 182 -2.31 2.29 19.62
N ASP A 183 -2.43 3.59 19.89
CA ASP A 183 -3.66 4.36 19.62
C ASP A 183 -3.50 5.45 18.54
N SER A 184 -2.35 5.50 17.88
CA SER A 184 -2.06 6.54 16.87
C SER A 184 -1.37 5.99 15.62
N VAL A 185 -1.55 6.71 14.51
CA VAL A 185 -0.88 6.46 13.24
C VAL A 185 0.01 7.65 12.89
N LYS A 186 1.12 7.36 12.21
CA LYS A 186 1.90 8.37 11.48
C LYS A 186 1.41 8.38 10.04
N LEU A 187 0.98 9.54 9.56
CA LEU A 187 0.58 9.72 8.17
C LEU A 187 1.81 9.76 7.27
N PHE A 188 1.61 9.52 5.97
CA PHE A 188 2.67 9.69 5.00
C PHE A 188 3.15 11.16 5.01
N PRO A 189 4.47 11.42 4.91
CA PRO A 189 5.00 12.78 4.92
C PRO A 189 4.37 13.66 3.83
N HIS A 190 4.17 14.94 4.16
CA HIS A 190 3.78 15.98 3.22
C HIS A 190 4.65 17.22 3.44
N THR A 191 4.65 18.16 2.48
CA THR A 191 5.45 19.41 2.55
C THR A 191 6.93 19.13 2.85
N CYS A 192 7.51 18.14 2.17
CA CYS A 192 8.86 17.67 2.47
C CYS A 192 9.96 18.52 1.80
N GLN A 193 9.65 19.29 0.75
CA GLN A 193 10.66 20.07 0.02
C GLN A 193 11.43 21.06 0.89
N PRO A 194 10.78 21.89 1.74
CA PRO A 194 11.52 22.81 2.61
C PRO A 194 12.44 22.11 3.62
N ILE A 195 12.17 20.84 3.94
CA ILE A 195 12.99 20.03 4.84
C ILE A 195 14.30 19.63 4.15
N VAL A 196 14.20 19.05 2.94
CA VAL A 196 15.41 18.60 2.21
C VAL A 196 16.30 19.78 1.82
N ASP A 197 15.69 20.88 1.36
CA ASP A 197 16.41 22.12 1.03
C ASP A 197 17.06 22.74 2.27
N GLY A 198 16.33 22.75 3.40
CA GLY A 198 16.84 23.27 4.67
C GLY A 198 17.99 22.46 5.25
N ILE A 199 17.96 21.13 5.10
CA ILE A 199 19.08 20.26 5.51
C ILE A 199 20.31 20.53 4.63
N GLN A 200 20.14 20.58 3.31
CA GLN A 200 21.23 20.91 2.38
C GLN A 200 21.86 22.27 2.71
N ALA A 201 21.03 23.30 2.94
CA ALA A 201 21.49 24.64 3.28
C ALA A 201 22.32 24.67 4.57
N LYS A 202 21.86 24.01 5.63
CA LYS A 202 22.58 23.93 6.92
C LYS A 202 23.93 23.23 6.78
N ILE A 203 23.99 22.14 6.02
CA ILE A 203 25.24 21.43 5.77
C ILE A 203 26.20 22.30 4.94
N LYS A 204 25.68 23.01 3.93
CA LYS A 204 26.46 23.93 3.11
C LYS A 204 27.05 25.07 3.93
N GLU A 205 26.27 25.67 4.82
CA GLU A 205 26.72 26.73 5.73
C GLU A 205 27.82 26.23 6.67
N ALA A 206 27.63 25.06 7.29
CA ALA A 206 28.56 24.53 8.27
C ALA A 206 29.88 24.00 7.66
N THR A 207 29.86 23.54 6.40
CA THR A 207 30.97 22.77 5.82
C THR A 207 31.51 23.31 4.49
N GLY A 208 30.79 24.24 3.85
CA GLY A 208 31.06 24.66 2.48
C GLY A 208 30.73 23.61 1.41
N LYS A 209 30.27 22.42 1.78
CA LYS A 209 29.95 21.31 0.85
C LYS A 209 28.47 21.29 0.48
N THR A 210 28.19 21.08 -0.80
CA THR A 210 26.83 20.79 -1.27
C THR A 210 26.63 19.28 -1.20
N VAL A 211 25.55 18.84 -0.56
CA VAL A 211 25.17 17.42 -0.45
C VAL A 211 23.74 17.25 -0.94
N GLU A 212 23.43 16.11 -1.51
CA GLU A 212 22.05 15.78 -1.88
C GLU A 212 21.30 15.14 -0.71
N VAL A 213 20.03 15.49 -0.56
CA VAL A 213 19.16 15.07 0.54
C VAL A 213 17.85 14.56 -0.04
N MET A 214 17.39 13.40 0.41
CA MET A 214 16.07 12.88 0.07
C MET A 214 15.35 12.38 1.30
N VAL A 215 14.02 12.50 1.28
CA VAL A 215 13.14 11.73 2.16
C VAL A 215 12.86 10.41 1.45
N TYR A 216 13.18 9.28 2.08
CA TYR A 216 13.04 7.97 1.46
C TYR A 216 12.07 7.09 2.24
N GLY A 217 11.18 6.39 1.52
CA GLY A 217 10.22 5.46 2.10
C GLY A 217 10.81 4.06 2.27
N ASP A 218 10.93 3.59 3.52
CA ASP A 218 11.33 2.21 3.82
C ASP A 218 10.12 1.27 3.77
N GLY A 219 9.77 0.80 2.57
CA GLY A 219 8.70 -0.18 2.38
C GLY A 219 8.63 -0.73 0.97
N ALA A 220 8.36 -2.03 0.81
CA ALA A 220 8.13 -2.62 -0.51
C ALA A 220 6.73 -2.27 -1.03
N PHE A 221 6.63 -1.81 -2.26
CA PHE A 221 5.42 -1.41 -2.97
C PHE A 221 5.47 -1.92 -4.40
N LYS A 222 4.32 -2.15 -5.01
CA LYS A 222 4.23 -2.54 -6.41
C LYS A 222 4.10 -1.30 -7.27
N ASP A 223 5.20 -0.85 -7.87
CA ASP A 223 5.34 0.36 -8.67
C ASP A 223 4.07 0.62 -9.53
N PRO A 224 3.50 1.85 -9.53
CA PRO A 224 2.19 2.05 -10.13
C PRO A 224 2.26 1.99 -11.66
N VAL A 225 3.44 2.11 -12.27
CA VAL A 225 3.67 2.16 -13.72
C VAL A 225 3.92 0.76 -14.28
N GLY A 226 5.08 0.17 -13.97
CA GLY A 226 5.56 -1.14 -14.37
C GLY A 226 5.00 -2.31 -13.56
N LYS A 227 4.32 -2.07 -12.43
CA LYS A 227 3.68 -3.12 -11.60
C LYS A 227 4.67 -4.17 -11.07
N ILE A 228 5.93 -3.79 -10.91
CA ILE A 228 6.98 -4.58 -10.28
C ILE A 228 7.15 -4.15 -8.82
N TRP A 229 7.68 -5.05 -7.97
CA TRP A 229 7.94 -4.71 -6.58
C TRP A 229 9.21 -3.87 -6.44
N GLU A 230 9.08 -2.70 -5.83
CA GLU A 230 10.13 -1.74 -5.53
C GLU A 230 10.09 -1.34 -4.05
N LEU A 231 11.14 -0.68 -3.56
CA LEU A 231 11.20 -0.17 -2.18
C LEU A 231 10.72 1.29 -2.18
N ALA A 232 9.41 1.53 -2.12
CA ALA A 232 8.77 2.85 -2.28
C ALA A 232 7.24 2.87 -2.05
N ASP A 233 6.69 3.03 -0.82
CA ASP A 233 5.22 3.15 -0.63
C ASP A 233 4.79 4.51 -0.03
N PRO A 234 3.85 5.27 -0.63
CA PRO A 234 3.19 5.09 -1.94
C PRO A 234 3.99 5.68 -3.11
N VAL A 235 5.11 6.36 -2.82
CA VAL A 235 6.07 6.91 -3.78
C VAL A 235 7.50 6.68 -3.28
N VAL A 236 8.49 6.68 -4.18
CA VAL A 236 9.91 6.44 -3.86
C VAL A 236 10.45 7.50 -2.90
N SER A 237 10.17 8.75 -3.22
CA SER A 237 10.61 9.89 -2.42
C SER A 237 9.60 11.03 -2.55
N PRO A 238 8.98 11.50 -1.45
CA PRO A 238 8.09 12.66 -1.49
C PRO A 238 8.81 13.99 -1.66
N ALA A 239 10.13 14.04 -1.43
CA ALA A 239 10.97 15.19 -1.74
C ALA A 239 12.44 14.82 -1.77
N TYR A 240 13.16 15.46 -2.68
CA TYR A 240 14.60 15.36 -2.83
C TYR A 240 15.16 16.69 -3.36
N THR A 241 16.44 16.90 -3.13
CA THR A 241 17.19 18.04 -3.67
C THR A 241 17.42 17.90 -5.18
N ALA A 242 17.53 19.03 -5.87
CA ALA A 242 17.55 19.08 -7.34
C ALA A 242 18.67 18.25 -8.01
N GLY A 243 19.79 17.98 -7.34
CA GLY A 243 20.84 17.13 -7.91
C GLY A 243 20.48 15.64 -8.00
N LEU A 244 19.33 15.25 -7.46
CA LEU A 244 18.76 13.91 -7.58
C LEU A 244 17.63 13.83 -8.61
N ASP A 245 17.32 14.94 -9.29
CA ASP A 245 16.32 14.95 -10.36
C ASP A 245 16.87 14.31 -11.64
N GLY A 246 15.97 13.71 -12.43
CA GLY A 246 16.29 13.03 -13.68
C GLY A 246 16.39 11.50 -13.58
N THR A 247 16.72 10.88 -14.71
CA THR A 247 16.92 9.43 -14.80
C THR A 247 18.38 9.06 -14.63
N PRO A 248 18.72 7.89 -14.04
CA PRO A 248 20.10 7.45 -13.96
C PRO A 248 20.76 7.44 -15.34
N ASN A 249 21.87 8.16 -15.50
CA ASN A 249 22.70 8.09 -16.69
C ASN A 249 23.57 6.81 -16.67
N GLU A 250 22.91 5.66 -16.55
CA GLU A 250 23.57 4.38 -16.31
C GLU A 250 24.16 3.75 -17.57
N VAL A 251 25.29 3.06 -17.38
CA VAL A 251 25.88 2.21 -18.42
C VAL A 251 25.64 0.77 -18.04
N LYS A 252 24.86 0.06 -18.85
CA LYS A 252 24.64 -1.38 -18.67
C LYS A 252 25.85 -2.15 -19.18
N LEU A 253 26.88 -2.31 -18.32
CA LEU A 253 28.15 -2.97 -18.66
C LEU A 253 27.97 -4.33 -19.33
N LYS A 254 27.03 -5.14 -18.81
CA LYS A 254 26.71 -6.44 -19.39
C LYS A 254 26.13 -6.32 -20.80
N TYR A 255 25.26 -5.34 -21.05
CA TYR A 255 24.71 -5.10 -22.37
C TYR A 255 25.79 -4.71 -23.37
N LEU A 256 26.71 -3.81 -22.99
CA LEU A 256 27.85 -3.44 -23.83
C LEU A 256 28.74 -4.64 -24.13
N ALA A 257 29.05 -5.44 -23.11
CA ALA A 257 29.90 -6.62 -23.28
C ALA A 257 29.25 -7.69 -24.17
N ASP A 258 27.95 -7.94 -24.01
CA ASP A 258 27.24 -9.00 -24.71
C ASP A 258 26.79 -8.60 -26.12
N ASN A 259 26.68 -7.30 -26.43
CA ASN A 259 26.22 -6.81 -27.73
C ASN A 259 27.31 -6.03 -28.48
N ASP A 260 27.64 -4.83 -28.01
CA ASP A 260 28.51 -3.88 -28.74
C ASP A 260 29.97 -4.34 -28.81
N PHE A 261 30.40 -5.11 -27.80
CA PHE A 261 31.75 -5.66 -27.68
C PHE A 261 31.77 -7.19 -27.58
N ALA A 262 30.74 -7.87 -28.09
CA ALA A 262 30.59 -9.33 -27.99
C ALA A 262 31.79 -10.14 -28.51
N ASN A 263 32.57 -9.55 -29.43
CA ASN A 263 33.75 -10.16 -30.03
C ASN A 263 35.04 -9.92 -29.24
N LEU A 264 35.05 -8.99 -28.27
CA LEU A 264 36.22 -8.63 -27.48
C LEU A 264 36.28 -9.45 -26.19
N ARG A 265 37.48 -9.73 -25.68
CA ARG A 265 37.70 -10.46 -24.42
C ARG A 265 38.92 -9.93 -23.67
N GLY A 266 38.99 -10.22 -22.37
CA GLY A 266 40.16 -9.86 -21.55
C GLY A 266 40.42 -8.36 -21.50
N GLU A 267 41.68 -7.96 -21.67
CA GLU A 267 42.10 -6.55 -21.61
C GLU A 267 41.49 -5.69 -22.74
N GLU A 268 41.25 -6.26 -23.92
CA GLU A 268 40.65 -5.52 -25.05
C GLU A 268 39.19 -5.13 -24.76
N LEU A 269 38.41 -6.04 -24.16
CA LEU A 269 37.03 -5.74 -23.74
C LEU A 269 37.02 -4.66 -22.64
N LYS A 270 37.94 -4.77 -21.68
CA LYS A 270 38.05 -3.82 -20.57
C LYS A 270 38.43 -2.41 -21.07
N ALA A 271 39.34 -2.32 -22.03
CA ALA A 271 39.73 -1.07 -22.66
C ALA A 271 38.55 -0.43 -23.41
N ALA A 272 37.85 -1.21 -24.25
CA ALA A 272 36.69 -0.72 -25.01
C ALA A 272 35.55 -0.22 -24.12
N ILE A 273 35.23 -0.95 -23.04
CA ILE A 273 34.23 -0.52 -22.05
C ILE A 273 34.68 0.76 -21.33
N SER A 274 35.95 0.87 -20.94
CA SER A 274 36.46 2.07 -20.25
C SER A 274 36.43 3.31 -21.14
N GLU A 275 36.79 3.15 -22.41
CA GLU A 275 36.71 4.22 -23.41
C GLU A 275 35.27 4.64 -23.68
N TYR A 276 34.34 3.69 -23.77
CA TYR A 276 32.92 3.99 -23.90
C TYR A 276 32.40 4.81 -22.71
N ILE A 277 32.76 4.44 -21.48
CA ILE A 277 32.34 5.17 -20.27
C ILE A 277 32.91 6.59 -20.27
N GLN A 278 34.17 6.78 -20.69
CA GLN A 278 34.81 8.11 -20.73
C GLN A 278 34.22 9.02 -21.80
N ASN A 279 33.76 8.46 -22.91
CA ASN A 279 33.20 9.20 -24.05
C ASN A 279 31.68 9.33 -24.01
N LYS A 280 31.01 8.78 -23.00
CA LYS A 280 29.55 8.89 -22.86
C LYS A 280 29.19 10.34 -22.53
N ASP A 281 28.32 10.93 -23.33
CA ASP A 281 27.80 12.28 -23.08
C ASP A 281 27.05 12.36 -21.74
N GLU A 282 27.11 13.53 -21.13
CA GLU A 282 26.28 13.89 -19.97
C GLU A 282 24.82 14.06 -20.41
N ASP A 283 24.12 12.96 -20.71
CA ASP A 283 22.67 13.03 -20.89
C ASP A 283 22.01 13.36 -19.54
N LEU A 284 21.50 14.60 -19.45
CA LEU A 284 20.61 15.13 -18.41
C LEU A 284 19.45 15.87 -19.12
N THR A 285 18.54 15.12 -19.75
CA THR A 285 17.22 15.62 -20.17
C THR A 285 16.12 14.70 -19.72
#